data_AF-A0A9X5KYZ2-F1
#
_entry.id   AF-A0A9X5KYZ2-F1
#
_cell.length_a   1.000
_cell.length_b   1.000
_cell.length_c   1.000
_cell.angle_alpha   90.00
_cell.angle_beta   90.00
_cell.angle_gamma   90.00
#
_symmetry.space_group_name_H-M   'P 1'
#
loop_
_entity.id
_entity.type
_entity.pdbx_description
1 polymer ?
#
loop_
_entity_poly.entity_id
_entity_poly.type
_entity_poly.pdbx_seq_one_letter_code
_entity_poly.pdbx_strand_id
1 'polypeptide(L)'
;MDDQFYLQDSRSHAYVGNGLSYWGFRGSGYVTDLAKAQVFTRDGACDHRDTDIAWPKAYVDARARIGVDCQYATLSEALDQNPDAAEFYIQKPQHWKGNNLIWLCEDGVFTSDLSKAVVVWPRPYIDAHSRRLVERDDVSIKEALRGTGIKLAKPIRPKMMMLNCDGCGRFISDAQRYREDCRNCGTSNTP
;
A
#
# COMPACT_ATOMS: atom_id res chain seq x y z
N MET A 1 -14.59 -7.30 22.37
CA MET A 1 -14.14 -6.65 21.12
C MET A 1 -12.64 -6.63 21.17
N ASP A 2 -11.96 -7.00 20.09
CA ASP A 2 -10.51 -6.87 20.03
C ASP A 2 -10.13 -5.39 20.00
N ASP A 3 -9.34 -4.97 21.00
CA ASP A 3 -8.86 -3.59 21.16
C ASP A 3 -7.49 -3.37 20.52
N GLN A 4 -7.18 -4.17 19.50
CA GLN A 4 -5.93 -4.12 18.76
C GLN A 4 -6.16 -3.59 17.35
N PHE A 5 -5.28 -2.67 16.93
CA PHE A 5 -5.39 -1.99 15.66
C PHE A 5 -4.05 -1.92 14.94
N TYR A 6 -4.11 -1.96 13.61
CA TYR A 6 -3.02 -1.50 12.76
C TYR A 6 -3.30 -0.08 12.30
N LEU A 7 -2.28 0.78 12.27
CA LEU A 7 -2.40 2.11 11.71
C LEU A 7 -1.85 2.11 10.28
N GLN A 8 -2.72 2.39 9.31
CA GLN A 8 -2.35 2.58 7.91
C GLN A 8 -2.08 4.05 7.64
N ASP A 9 -1.01 4.38 6.91
CA ASP A 9 -0.88 5.72 6.33
C ASP A 9 -1.66 5.78 5.00
N SER A 10 -2.63 6.70 4.92
CA SER A 10 -3.54 6.83 3.78
C SER A 10 -3.01 7.71 2.64
N ARG A 11 -1.83 8.34 2.79
CA ARG A 11 -1.25 9.21 1.77
C ARG A 11 -0.88 8.41 0.52
N SER A 12 -1.05 9.03 -0.65
CA SER A 12 -0.84 8.38 -1.95
C SER A 12 0.56 7.77 -2.13
N HIS A 13 1.60 8.38 -1.56
CA HIS A 13 2.97 7.88 -1.63
C HIS A 13 3.29 6.80 -0.58
N ALA A 14 2.42 6.57 0.40
CA ALA A 14 2.62 5.54 1.41
C ALA A 14 2.22 4.15 0.89
N TYR A 15 1.44 4.06 -0.19
CA TYR A 15 1.10 2.79 -0.82
C TYR A 15 2.31 2.18 -1.53
N VAL A 16 2.52 0.89 -1.31
CA VAL A 16 3.51 0.09 -2.03
C VAL A 16 2.77 -0.79 -3.03
N GLY A 17 2.58 -0.27 -4.25
CA GLY A 17 1.67 -0.86 -5.22
C GLY A 17 0.23 -0.92 -4.68
N ASN A 18 -0.36 -2.13 -4.63
CA ASN A 18 -1.70 -2.35 -4.07
C ASN A 18 -1.69 -2.82 -2.61
N GLY A 19 -0.53 -3.03 -1.99
CA GLY A 19 -0.45 -3.42 -0.58
C GLY A 19 -0.81 -2.27 0.36
N LEU A 20 -1.59 -2.55 1.40
CA LEU A 20 -1.73 -1.60 2.51
C LEU A 20 -0.42 -1.50 3.28
N SER A 21 0.02 -0.28 3.51
CA SER A 21 1.22 0.04 4.29
C SER A 21 0.82 0.50 5.69
N TYR A 22 1.41 -0.13 6.69
CA TYR A 22 1.18 0.12 8.10
C TYR A 22 2.40 0.71 8.76
N TRP A 23 2.22 1.39 9.88
CA TRP A 23 3.33 1.79 10.73
C TRP A 23 4.12 0.57 11.21
N GLY A 24 5.43 0.60 10.99
CA GLY A 24 6.36 -0.44 11.44
C GLY A 24 6.64 -0.36 12.95
N PHE A 25 6.96 -1.50 13.54
CA PHE A 25 7.28 -1.62 14.96
C PHE A 25 8.40 -0.65 15.36
N ARG A 26 8.19 0.08 16.47
CA ARG A 26 9.15 1.07 17.01
C ARG A 26 9.61 2.15 16.02
N GLY A 27 8.75 2.53 15.07
CA GLY A 27 9.04 3.64 14.17
C GLY A 27 9.99 3.29 13.02
N SER A 28 10.04 2.02 12.61
CA SER A 28 10.87 1.53 11.50
C SER A 28 10.36 1.97 10.09
N GLY A 29 9.62 3.08 10.00
CA GLY A 29 8.94 3.51 8.77
C GLY A 29 7.63 2.77 8.50
N TYR A 30 7.30 2.58 7.23
CA TYR A 30 6.09 1.88 6.78
C TYR A 30 6.40 0.48 6.29
N VAL A 31 5.51 -0.47 6.59
CA VAL A 31 5.67 -1.89 6.26
C VAL A 31 4.37 -2.46 5.70
N THR A 32 4.50 -3.34 4.71
CA THR A 32 3.37 -4.15 4.19
C THR A 32 3.28 -5.52 4.89
N ASP A 33 4.38 -5.95 5.52
CA ASP A 33 4.46 -7.16 6.33
C ASP A 33 3.77 -6.96 7.68
N LEU A 34 2.64 -7.64 7.88
CA LEU A 34 1.86 -7.58 9.13
C LEU A 34 2.64 -8.09 10.35
N ALA A 35 3.67 -8.91 10.18
CA ALA A 35 4.53 -9.36 11.28
C ALA A 35 5.48 -8.26 11.77
N LYS A 36 5.77 -7.28 10.91
CA LYS A 36 6.62 -6.12 11.22
C LYS A 36 5.79 -4.88 11.60
N ALA A 37 4.47 -4.94 11.43
CA ALA A 37 3.57 -3.83 11.73
C ALA A 37 3.41 -3.64 13.24
N GLN A 38 3.42 -2.38 13.67
CA GLN A 38 3.09 -2.01 15.04
C GLN A 38 1.61 -2.30 15.32
N VAL A 39 1.35 -3.01 16.42
CA VAL A 39 0.01 -3.20 16.96
C VAL A 39 -0.23 -2.12 18.00
N PHE A 40 -1.32 -1.39 17.84
CA PHE A 40 -1.76 -0.32 18.74
C PHE A 40 -2.95 -0.77 19.57
N THR A 41 -3.06 -0.25 20.79
CA THR A 41 -4.29 -0.30 21.57
C THR A 41 -5.32 0.68 21.00
N ARG A 42 -6.58 0.60 21.43
CA ARG A 42 -7.62 1.56 21.04
C ARG A 42 -7.21 3.01 21.26
N ASP A 43 -6.63 3.34 22.41
CA ASP A 43 -6.23 4.72 22.74
C ASP A 43 -5.11 5.22 21.82
N GLY A 44 -4.06 4.40 21.61
CA GLY A 44 -2.99 4.73 20.67
C GLY A 44 -3.47 4.77 19.21
N ALA A 45 -4.54 4.05 18.90
CA ALA A 45 -5.18 4.06 17.59
C ALA A 45 -6.18 5.22 17.41
N CYS A 46 -6.36 6.11 18.40
CA CYS A 46 -7.18 7.32 18.31
C CYS A 46 -6.35 8.61 18.39
N ASP A 47 -5.12 8.53 18.90
CA ASP A 47 -4.17 9.64 19.02
C ASP A 47 -3.15 9.65 17.85
N HIS A 48 -3.64 9.86 16.63
CA HIS A 48 -2.84 9.76 15.40
C HIS A 48 -3.07 10.92 14.43
N ARG A 49 -2.24 10.99 13.37
CA ARG A 49 -2.32 12.05 12.34
C ARG A 49 -3.61 11.91 11.55
N ASP A 50 -4.07 12.98 10.93
CA ASP A 50 -5.28 12.98 10.09
C ASP A 50 -5.20 12.02 8.88
N THR A 51 -3.99 11.62 8.49
CA THR A 51 -3.74 10.65 7.43
C THR A 51 -3.68 9.21 7.90
N ASP A 52 -3.60 8.94 9.20
CA ASP A 52 -3.55 7.58 9.72
C ASP A 52 -4.97 7.01 9.84
N ILE A 53 -5.15 5.74 9.48
CA ILE A 53 -6.42 5.03 9.53
C ILE A 53 -6.25 3.83 10.45
N ALA A 54 -7.01 3.79 11.54
CA ALA A 54 -7.04 2.66 12.44
C ALA A 54 -7.87 1.50 11.87
N TRP A 55 -7.22 0.38 11.61
CA TRP A 55 -7.87 -0.85 11.16
C TRP A 55 -7.93 -1.85 12.30
N PRO A 56 -9.11 -2.41 12.65
CA PRO A 56 -9.18 -3.49 13.62
C PRO A 56 -8.31 -4.66 13.17
N LYS A 57 -7.41 -5.10 14.05
CA LYS A 57 -6.43 -6.15 13.76
C LYS A 57 -7.11 -7.43 13.26
N ALA A 58 -8.17 -7.86 13.94
CA ALA A 58 -8.94 -9.05 13.54
C ALA A 58 -9.54 -8.94 12.13
N TYR A 59 -10.01 -7.75 11.73
CA TYR A 59 -10.56 -7.54 10.39
C TYR A 59 -9.49 -7.69 9.30
N VAL A 60 -8.30 -7.11 9.56
CA VAL A 60 -7.13 -7.17 8.66
C VAL A 60 -6.58 -8.60 8.60
N ASP A 61 -6.36 -9.22 9.75
CA ASP A 61 -5.80 -10.58 9.83
C ASP A 61 -6.65 -11.61 9.10
N ALA A 62 -7.98 -11.51 9.21
CA ALA A 62 -8.92 -12.39 8.53
C ALA A 62 -8.90 -12.26 7.00
N ARG A 63 -8.29 -11.20 6.47
CA ARG A 63 -8.16 -10.93 5.02
C ARG A 63 -6.72 -10.96 4.55
N ALA A 64 -5.79 -11.28 5.44
CA ALA A 64 -4.39 -11.37 5.11
C ALA A 64 -4.14 -12.56 4.18
N ARG A 65 -3.29 -12.34 3.19
CA ARG A 65 -2.80 -13.35 2.26
C ARG A 65 -1.29 -13.49 2.41
N ILE A 66 -0.76 -14.58 1.88
CA ILE A 66 0.68 -14.76 1.76
C ILE A 66 1.13 -14.24 0.40
N GLY A 67 2.13 -13.37 0.38
CA GLY A 67 2.73 -12.88 -0.86
C GLY A 67 4.24 -12.68 -0.74
N VAL A 68 4.90 -12.55 -1.88
CA VAL A 68 6.36 -12.42 -2.00
C VAL A 68 6.67 -11.11 -2.70
N ASP A 69 7.52 -10.30 -2.08
CA ASP A 69 7.91 -9.00 -2.63
C ASP A 69 8.96 -9.19 -3.72
N CYS A 70 8.67 -8.75 -4.94
CA CYS A 70 9.60 -8.88 -6.05
C CYS A 70 10.87 -8.05 -5.89
N GLN A 71 10.90 -7.08 -4.98
CA GLN A 71 12.08 -6.27 -4.70
C GLN A 71 13.16 -7.03 -3.90
N TYR A 72 12.79 -8.14 -3.25
CA TYR A 72 13.67 -8.91 -2.36
C TYR A 72 13.84 -10.37 -2.77
N ALA A 73 13.39 -10.74 -3.98
CA ALA A 73 13.44 -12.11 -4.46
C ALA A 73 13.86 -12.15 -5.93
N THR A 74 14.83 -13.00 -6.27
CA THR A 74 15.24 -13.25 -7.66
C THR A 74 15.29 -14.75 -7.95
N LEU A 75 15.02 -15.11 -9.21
CA LEU A 75 14.99 -16.53 -9.61
C LEU A 75 16.38 -17.17 -9.54
N SER A 76 17.43 -16.42 -9.88
CA SER A 76 18.80 -16.92 -9.80
C SER A 76 19.15 -17.27 -8.35
N GLU A 77 18.96 -16.33 -7.42
CA GLU A 77 19.24 -16.59 -5.99
C GLU A 77 18.40 -17.74 -5.45
N ALA A 78 17.15 -17.87 -5.88
CA ALA A 78 16.29 -18.99 -5.47
C ALA A 78 16.90 -20.34 -5.86
N LEU A 79 17.34 -20.47 -7.11
CA LEU A 79 17.94 -21.70 -7.65
C LEU A 79 19.33 -21.96 -7.07
N ASP A 80 20.15 -20.91 -6.93
CA ASP A 80 21.51 -21.02 -6.39
C ASP A 80 21.50 -21.46 -4.91
N GLN A 81 20.55 -20.96 -4.11
CA GLN A 81 20.43 -21.31 -2.69
C GLN A 81 19.71 -22.64 -2.45
N ASN A 82 18.93 -23.12 -3.42
CA ASN A 82 18.10 -24.32 -3.28
C ASN A 82 18.25 -25.24 -4.52
N PRO A 83 19.47 -25.70 -4.84
CA PRO A 83 19.73 -26.52 -6.02
C PRO A 83 19.02 -27.89 -5.97
N ASP A 84 18.79 -28.41 -4.76
CA ASP A 84 18.18 -29.72 -4.52
C ASP A 84 16.69 -29.62 -4.15
N ALA A 85 16.03 -28.49 -4.48
CA ALA A 85 14.61 -28.33 -4.18
C ALA A 85 13.78 -29.44 -4.85
N ALA A 86 12.96 -30.13 -4.06
CA ALA A 86 12.03 -31.15 -4.55
C ALA A 86 10.66 -30.57 -4.92
N GLU A 87 10.33 -29.40 -4.38
CA GLU A 87 9.07 -28.70 -4.56
C GLU A 87 9.33 -27.25 -4.95
N PHE A 88 8.32 -26.66 -5.57
CA PHE A 88 8.45 -25.45 -6.34
C PHE A 88 7.11 -24.62 -6.40
N TYR A 89 7.04 -23.37 -6.90
CA TYR A 89 5.81 -22.55 -7.21
C TYR A 89 5.84 -21.79 -8.56
N ILE A 90 4.88 -21.93 -9.49
CA ILE A 90 4.98 -21.32 -10.83
C ILE A 90 4.61 -19.84 -10.80
N GLN A 91 5.51 -18.96 -11.22
CA GLN A 91 5.20 -17.53 -11.40
C GLN A 91 4.72 -17.21 -12.82
N LYS A 92 3.78 -16.27 -12.96
CA LYS A 92 3.53 -15.53 -14.20
C LYS A 92 4.66 -14.53 -14.48
N PRO A 93 5.48 -14.71 -15.52
CA PRO A 93 6.61 -13.83 -15.77
C PRO A 93 6.16 -12.40 -16.07
N GLN A 94 6.96 -11.43 -15.61
CA GLN A 94 6.79 -9.99 -15.85
C GLN A 94 5.41 -9.44 -15.47
N HIS A 95 4.75 -10.04 -14.49
CA HIS A 95 3.47 -9.58 -13.98
C HIS A 95 3.51 -9.51 -12.46
N TRP A 96 2.94 -8.45 -11.92
CA TRP A 96 2.92 -8.16 -10.49
C TRP A 96 1.58 -7.56 -10.08
N LYS A 97 1.15 -7.86 -8.85
CA LYS A 97 0.04 -7.15 -8.20
C LYS A 97 0.64 -6.24 -7.13
N GLY A 98 0.79 -4.97 -7.47
CA GLY A 98 1.69 -4.09 -6.73
C GLY A 98 3.13 -4.63 -6.77
N ASN A 99 3.74 -4.82 -5.61
CA ASN A 99 5.07 -5.44 -5.50
C ASN A 99 5.03 -6.98 -5.43
N ASN A 100 3.85 -7.59 -5.41
CA ASN A 100 3.77 -9.04 -5.22
C ASN A 100 3.90 -9.79 -6.55
N LEU A 101 4.71 -10.85 -6.55
CA LEU A 101 4.74 -11.84 -7.62
C LEU A 101 3.35 -12.48 -7.80
N ILE A 102 3.00 -12.80 -9.05
CA ILE A 102 1.76 -13.50 -9.41
C ILE A 102 2.09 -14.96 -9.74
N TRP A 103 1.30 -15.88 -9.21
CA TRP A 103 1.47 -17.33 -9.27
C TRP A 103 0.36 -17.99 -10.09
N LEU A 104 0.64 -19.11 -10.74
CA LEU A 104 -0.39 -19.98 -11.31
C LEU A 104 -1.00 -20.82 -10.20
N CYS A 105 -2.32 -21.00 -10.18
CA CYS A 105 -3.08 -21.88 -9.28
C CYS A 105 -3.33 -23.27 -9.89
N GLU A 106 -3.81 -24.21 -9.08
CA GLU A 106 -4.17 -25.58 -9.49
C GLU A 106 -5.25 -25.65 -10.57
N ASP A 107 -6.17 -24.70 -10.57
CA ASP A 107 -7.26 -24.58 -11.54
C ASP A 107 -6.83 -23.88 -12.85
N GLY A 108 -5.55 -23.52 -13.00
CA GLY A 108 -5.02 -22.81 -14.15
C GLY A 108 -5.25 -21.29 -14.13
N VAL A 109 -5.85 -20.75 -13.06
CA VAL A 109 -6.04 -19.31 -12.86
C VAL A 109 -4.78 -18.71 -12.22
N PHE A 110 -4.48 -17.44 -12.48
CA PHE A 110 -3.37 -16.75 -11.81
C PHE A 110 -3.83 -15.99 -10.56
N THR A 111 -2.99 -15.94 -9.52
CA THR A 111 -3.27 -15.32 -8.20
C THR A 111 -2.04 -14.63 -7.62
N SER A 112 -2.20 -13.63 -6.78
CA SER A 112 -1.09 -13.14 -5.91
C SER A 112 -1.03 -13.85 -4.55
N ASP A 113 -2.02 -14.70 -4.25
CA ASP A 113 -2.11 -15.49 -3.01
C ASP A 113 -1.30 -16.77 -3.13
N LEU A 114 -0.10 -16.78 -2.54
CA LEU A 114 0.86 -17.88 -2.63
C LEU A 114 0.25 -19.22 -2.16
N SER A 115 -0.69 -19.19 -1.22
CA SER A 115 -1.31 -20.40 -0.65
C SER A 115 -2.11 -21.25 -1.67
N LYS A 116 -2.38 -20.71 -2.85
CA LYS A 116 -3.18 -21.37 -3.91
C LYS A 116 -2.34 -21.83 -5.11
N ALA A 117 -1.04 -21.57 -5.08
CA ALA A 117 -0.17 -21.73 -6.24
C ALA A 117 0.18 -23.20 -6.54
N VAL A 118 0.29 -23.55 -7.83
CA VAL A 118 0.95 -24.77 -8.33
C VAL A 118 2.46 -24.59 -8.43
N VAL A 119 3.17 -25.66 -8.77
CA VAL A 119 4.58 -25.87 -8.43
C VAL A 119 5.59 -25.65 -9.59
N VAL A 120 6.43 -24.57 -9.59
CA VAL A 120 7.74 -24.27 -10.32
C VAL A 120 8.48 -22.91 -9.91
N TRP A 121 9.12 -22.78 -8.72
CA TRP A 121 10.14 -21.87 -8.11
C TRP A 121 10.53 -22.51 -6.76
N PRO A 122 11.79 -22.74 -6.35
CA PRO A 122 12.11 -23.53 -5.15
C PRO A 122 11.25 -23.17 -3.93
N ARG A 123 10.38 -24.10 -3.50
CA ARG A 123 9.40 -23.87 -2.44
C ARG A 123 10.06 -23.38 -1.15
N PRO A 124 11.17 -23.97 -0.67
CA PRO A 124 11.81 -23.50 0.57
C PRO A 124 12.27 -22.03 0.48
N TYR A 125 12.78 -21.60 -0.69
CA TYR A 125 13.16 -20.22 -0.91
C TYR A 125 11.94 -19.29 -0.80
N ILE A 126 10.88 -19.62 -1.53
CA ILE A 126 9.68 -18.79 -1.58
C ILE A 126 8.99 -18.69 -0.22
N ASP A 127 8.87 -19.81 0.49
CA ASP A 127 8.30 -19.84 1.84
C ASP A 127 9.11 -18.92 2.79
N ALA A 128 10.45 -18.93 2.70
CA ALA A 128 11.33 -18.08 3.49
C ALA A 128 11.24 -16.56 3.15
N HIS A 129 10.84 -16.21 1.93
CA HIS A 129 10.70 -14.82 1.47
C HIS A 129 9.25 -14.33 1.49
N SER A 130 8.33 -15.16 1.96
CA SER A 130 6.92 -14.85 2.03
C SER A 130 6.56 -13.96 3.23
N ARG A 131 5.52 -13.15 3.10
CA ARG A 131 4.98 -12.31 4.19
C ARG A 131 3.47 -12.30 4.19
N ARG A 132 2.88 -12.10 5.37
CA ARG A 132 1.44 -11.82 5.52
C ARG A 132 1.19 -10.36 5.17
N LEU A 133 0.28 -10.11 4.23
CA LEU A 133 -0.10 -8.76 3.82
C LEU A 133 -1.59 -8.67 3.46
N VAL A 134 -2.09 -7.46 3.35
CA VAL A 134 -3.46 -7.17 2.86
C VAL A 134 -3.37 -6.19 1.72
N GLU A 135 -4.08 -6.48 0.63
CA GLU A 135 -4.19 -5.60 -0.52
C GLU A 135 -5.42 -4.70 -0.39
N ARG A 136 -5.31 -3.48 -0.92
CA ARG A 136 -6.35 -2.45 -0.85
C ARG A 136 -7.70 -2.93 -1.39
N ASP A 137 -7.69 -3.74 -2.44
CA ASP A 137 -8.90 -4.20 -3.13
C ASP A 137 -9.70 -5.23 -2.28
N ASP A 138 -9.08 -5.84 -1.28
CA ASP A 138 -9.68 -6.89 -0.44
C ASP A 138 -10.34 -6.33 0.84
N VAL A 139 -10.25 -5.03 1.09
CA VAL A 139 -10.69 -4.41 2.35
C VAL A 139 -11.54 -3.17 2.15
N SER A 140 -12.45 -2.96 3.10
CA SER A 140 -13.33 -1.79 3.14
C SER A 140 -13.25 -1.11 4.49
N ILE A 141 -12.77 0.14 4.50
CA ILE A 141 -12.71 0.98 5.69
C ILE A 141 -14.11 1.07 6.35
N LYS A 142 -15.15 1.23 5.53
CA LYS A 142 -16.54 1.34 6.00
C LYS A 142 -17.01 0.08 6.72
N GLU A 143 -16.60 -1.09 6.25
CA GLU A 143 -16.93 -2.35 6.91
C GLU A 143 -16.10 -2.55 8.16
N ALA A 144 -14.80 -2.30 8.08
CA ALA A 144 -13.87 -2.44 9.19
C ALA A 144 -14.28 -1.61 10.40
N LEU A 145 -14.72 -0.35 10.19
CA LEU A 145 -15.06 0.56 11.27
C LEU A 145 -16.52 0.45 11.75
N ARG A 146 -17.32 -0.44 11.17
CA ARG A 146 -18.74 -0.55 11.54
C ARG A 146 -18.87 -1.08 12.97
N GLY A 147 -19.52 -0.30 13.84
CA GLY A 147 -19.77 -0.69 15.23
C GLY A 147 -18.56 -0.60 16.15
N THR A 148 -17.41 -0.09 15.67
CA THR A 148 -16.20 0.08 16.50
C THR A 148 -16.21 1.40 17.30
N GLY A 149 -17.06 2.36 16.91
CA GLY A 149 -17.12 3.69 17.51
C GLY A 149 -15.99 4.64 17.04
N ILE A 150 -15.04 4.15 16.24
CA ILE A 150 -13.94 4.95 15.69
C ILE A 150 -14.48 5.91 14.62
N LYS A 151 -14.13 7.18 14.74
CA LYS A 151 -14.45 8.23 13.76
C LYS A 151 -13.17 8.67 13.06
N LEU A 152 -13.16 8.59 11.74
CA LEU A 152 -12.04 9.08 10.95
C LEU A 152 -11.99 10.60 10.95
N ALA A 153 -10.80 11.15 11.08
CA ALA A 153 -10.56 12.54 10.79
C ALA A 153 -10.93 12.83 9.32
N LYS A 154 -11.63 13.93 9.08
CA LYS A 154 -11.94 14.36 7.71
C LYS A 154 -10.63 14.82 7.06
N PRO A 155 -10.21 14.25 5.92
CA PRO A 155 -8.99 14.69 5.25
C PRO A 155 -9.07 16.18 4.94
N ILE A 156 -8.06 16.94 5.38
CA ILE A 156 -7.96 18.36 5.06
C ILE A 156 -7.52 18.45 3.60
N ARG A 157 -8.39 18.97 2.73
CA ARG A 157 -8.01 19.21 1.33
C ARG A 157 -6.94 20.31 1.30
N PRO A 158 -5.77 20.07 0.70
CA PRO A 158 -4.78 21.13 0.53
C PRO A 158 -5.42 22.28 -0.24
N LYS A 159 -5.33 23.50 0.30
CA LYS A 159 -5.76 24.69 -0.42
C LYS A 159 -4.81 24.88 -1.59
N MET A 160 -5.33 24.85 -2.82
CA MET A 160 -4.52 25.23 -3.97
C MET A 160 -4.06 26.68 -3.78
N MET A 161 -2.76 26.91 -3.86
CA MET A 161 -2.21 28.25 -3.89
C MET A 161 -2.74 28.94 -5.14
N MET A 162 -3.59 29.96 -4.96
CA MET A 162 -3.98 30.85 -6.03
C MET A 162 -3.03 32.04 -6.01
N LEU A 163 -2.38 32.28 -7.13
CA LEU A 163 -1.52 33.43 -7.34
C LEU A 163 -2.35 34.55 -7.96
N ASN A 164 -1.92 35.79 -7.81
CA ASN A 164 -2.53 36.92 -8.49
C ASN A 164 -1.73 37.20 -9.76
N CYS A 165 -2.42 37.57 -10.84
CA CYS A 165 -1.77 38.05 -12.04
C CYS A 165 -1.11 39.42 -11.78
N ASP A 166 0.13 39.59 -12.18
CA ASP A 166 0.92 40.82 -11.95
C ASP A 166 0.33 42.04 -12.67
N GLY A 167 -0.40 41.82 -13.77
CA GLY A 167 -1.01 42.91 -14.55
C GLY A 167 -2.38 43.35 -14.04
N CYS A 168 -3.30 42.41 -13.78
CA CYS A 168 -4.70 42.73 -13.46
C CYS A 168 -5.18 42.24 -12.09
N GLY A 169 -4.32 41.59 -11.30
CA GLY A 169 -4.63 41.11 -9.95
C GLY A 169 -5.59 39.93 -9.89
N ARG A 170 -6.10 39.41 -11.01
CA ARG A 170 -6.98 38.23 -11.02
C ARG A 170 -6.24 36.98 -10.56
N PHE A 171 -6.99 36.08 -9.91
CA PHE A 171 -6.44 34.79 -9.53
C PHE A 171 -6.07 33.95 -10.77
N ILE A 172 -4.88 33.39 -10.73
CA ILE A 172 -4.33 32.42 -11.68
C ILE A 172 -3.82 31.21 -10.89
N SER A 173 -3.87 30.03 -11.50
CA SER A 173 -3.28 28.82 -10.92
C SER A 173 -1.77 28.78 -11.15
N ASP A 174 -1.05 28.03 -10.32
CA ASP A 174 0.39 27.79 -10.52
C ASP A 174 0.68 27.14 -11.88
N ALA A 175 -0.17 26.20 -12.34
CA ALA A 175 -0.06 25.63 -13.67
C ALA A 175 -0.27 26.66 -14.80
N GLN A 176 -1.23 27.58 -14.63
CA GLN A 176 -1.49 28.65 -15.60
C GLN A 176 -0.28 29.56 -15.73
N ARG A 177 0.35 29.92 -14.61
CA ARG A 177 1.56 30.76 -14.55
C ARG A 177 2.65 30.35 -15.55
N TYR A 178 2.85 29.04 -15.76
CA TYR A 178 3.90 28.49 -16.63
C TYR A 178 3.44 28.14 -18.04
N ARG A 179 2.14 28.01 -18.29
CA ARG A 179 1.61 27.44 -19.53
C ARG A 179 1.04 28.46 -20.49
N GLU A 180 0.54 29.58 -19.97
CA GLU A 180 -0.16 30.57 -20.77
C GLU A 180 -0.19 31.93 -20.08
N ASP A 181 -0.29 33.00 -20.88
CA ASP A 181 -0.47 34.35 -20.38
C ASP A 181 -1.83 34.49 -19.66
N CYS A 182 -1.97 35.57 -18.88
CA CYS A 182 -3.23 35.86 -18.21
C CYS A 182 -4.37 35.96 -19.23
N ARG A 183 -5.35 35.05 -19.14
CA ARG A 183 -6.53 35.04 -20.00
C ARG A 183 -7.38 36.33 -19.96
N ASN A 184 -7.16 37.19 -18.96
CA ASN A 184 -7.86 38.46 -18.84
C ASN A 184 -7.12 39.63 -19.48
N CYS A 185 -5.82 39.79 -19.20
CA CYS A 185 -5.07 40.98 -19.61
C CYS A 185 -3.85 40.69 -20.49
N GLY A 186 -3.58 39.42 -20.82
CA GLY A 186 -2.44 39.00 -21.64
C GLY A 186 -1.08 39.13 -20.95
N THR A 187 -1.03 39.51 -19.67
CA THR A 187 0.23 39.61 -18.93
C THR A 187 0.81 38.21 -18.67
N SER A 188 2.06 38.00 -19.07
CA SER A 188 2.84 36.81 -18.65
C SER A 188 3.11 36.88 -17.15
N ASN A 189 2.96 35.76 -16.45
CA ASN A 189 3.21 35.64 -15.00
C ASN A 189 4.33 34.64 -14.70
N THR A 190 5.06 34.18 -15.73
CA THR A 190 6.24 33.32 -15.55
C THR A 190 7.30 34.07 -14.72
N PRO A 191 7.93 33.42 -13.70
CA PRO A 191 9.03 34.02 -12.96
C PRO A 191 10.24 34.35 -13.85
#